data_AF-A0A3L7ACA2-F1
#
_entry.id   AF-A0A3L7ACA2-F1
#
_cell.length_a   1.000
_cell.length_b   1.000
_cell.length_c   1.000
_cell.angle_alpha   90.00
_cell.angle_beta   90.00
_cell.angle_gamma   90.00
#
_symmetry.space_group_name_H-M   'P 1'
#
loop_
_entity.id
_entity.type
_entity.pdbx_description
1 polymer ?
#
loop_
_entity_poly.entity_id
_entity_poly.type
_entity_poly.pdbx_seq_one_letter_code
_entity_poly.pdbx_strand_id
1 'polypeptide(L)'
;MSALSASAPWATLLLGAALTLAQVMLTAAMALATLRILRGPRAQDRILGLDTLYVNTMLLFLTLGMREGSQHFFEAALIVALLGFVGTVAFAKFLMRGEVIE
;
A
#
# COMPACT_ATOMS: atom_id res chain seq x y z
N MET A 1 19.51 -28.75 21.31
CA MET A 1 18.73 -28.12 20.21
C MET A 1 17.36 -27.59 20.67
N SER A 2 17.21 -27.25 21.96
CA SER A 2 15.97 -26.74 22.58
C SER A 2 16.19 -25.48 23.45
N ALA A 3 17.40 -24.89 23.42
CA ALA A 3 17.79 -23.75 24.28
C ALA A 3 18.02 -22.44 23.51
N LEU A 4 17.84 -22.42 22.18
CA LEU A 4 17.89 -21.20 21.35
C LEU A 4 16.49 -20.55 21.17
N SER A 5 15.45 -21.14 21.77
CA SER A 5 14.06 -20.64 21.78
C SER A 5 13.72 -19.77 22.98
N ALA A 6 14.69 -19.50 23.87
CA ALA A 6 14.59 -18.38 24.81
C ALA A 6 14.77 -17.09 24.00
N SER A 7 13.67 -16.72 23.34
CA SER A 7 13.39 -15.47 22.63
C SER A 7 14.44 -14.41 22.89
N ALA A 8 15.20 -14.02 21.87
CA ALA A 8 15.82 -12.71 21.84
C ALA A 8 14.67 -11.67 21.93
N PRO A 9 14.33 -11.11 23.11
CA PRO A 9 13.24 -10.14 23.17
C PRO A 9 13.57 -8.93 22.32
N TRP A 10 14.87 -8.65 22.14
CA TRP A 10 15.37 -7.63 21.27
C TRP A 10 14.94 -7.84 19.81
N ALA A 11 14.88 -9.07 19.29
CA ALA A 11 14.51 -9.32 17.89
C ALA A 11 13.02 -9.05 17.64
N THR A 12 12.14 -9.49 18.55
CA THR A 12 10.71 -9.24 18.45
C THR A 12 10.37 -7.77 18.68
N LEU A 13 11.10 -7.10 19.59
CA LEU A 13 11.00 -5.65 19.79
C LEU A 13 11.45 -4.87 18.56
N LEU A 14 12.58 -5.26 17.93
CA LEU A 14 13.06 -4.64 16.71
C LEU A 14 12.06 -4.81 15.55
N LEU A 15 11.52 -6.02 15.36
CA LEU A 15 10.51 -6.26 14.34
C LEU A 15 9.24 -5.43 14.60
N GLY A 16 8.75 -5.37 15.84
CA GLY A 16 7.61 -4.55 16.20
C GLY A 16 7.85 -3.05 15.99
N ALA A 17 9.03 -2.54 16.38
CA ALA A 17 9.42 -1.15 16.16
C ALA A 17 9.55 -0.83 14.66
N ALA A 18 10.15 -1.72 13.87
CA ALA A 18 10.28 -1.55 12.43
C ALA A 18 8.92 -1.54 11.72
N LEU A 19 8.01 -2.45 12.09
CA LEU A 19 6.67 -2.52 11.52
C LEU A 19 5.84 -1.28 11.88
N THR A 20 5.89 -0.82 13.13
CA THR A 20 5.18 0.40 13.54
C THR A 20 5.73 1.64 12.85
N LEU A 21 7.05 1.78 12.74
CA LEU A 21 7.70 2.85 11.99
C LEU A 21 7.30 2.81 10.50
N ALA A 22 7.30 1.63 9.87
CA ALA A 22 6.85 1.45 8.50
C ALA A 22 5.38 1.88 8.32
N GLN A 23 4.48 1.49 9.23
CA GLN A 23 3.07 1.89 9.21
C GLN A 23 2.89 3.41 9.31
N VAL A 24 3.67 4.08 10.18
CA VAL A 24 3.65 5.55 10.32
C VAL A 24 4.16 6.22 9.03
N MET A 25 5.25 5.72 8.45
CA MET A 25 5.78 6.28 7.20
C MET A 25 4.84 6.04 6.01
N LEU A 26 4.20 4.87 5.92
CA LEU A 26 3.21 4.57 4.88
C LEU A 26 1.97 5.47 5.00
N THR A 27 1.44 5.66 6.21
CA THR A 27 0.29 6.55 6.41
C THR A 27 0.64 8.02 6.12
N ALA A 28 1.85 8.47 6.46
CA ALA A 28 2.36 9.78 6.06
C ALA A 28 2.50 9.90 4.54
N ALA A 29 3.03 8.87 3.86
CA ALA A 29 3.14 8.84 2.40
C ALA A 29 1.75 8.88 1.73
N MET A 30 0.75 8.18 2.29
CA MET A 30 -0.64 8.25 1.82
C MET A 30 -1.20 9.66 1.95
N ALA A 31 -0.98 10.34 3.08
CA ALA A 31 -1.42 11.72 3.26
C ALA A 31 -0.81 12.66 2.20
N LEU A 32 0.49 12.53 1.93
CA LEU A 32 1.17 13.29 0.87
C LEU A 32 0.62 12.95 -0.53
N ALA A 33 0.34 11.68 -0.82
CA ALA A 33 -0.28 11.26 -2.08
C ALA A 33 -1.68 11.87 -2.24
N THR A 34 -2.51 11.84 -1.20
CA THR A 34 -3.85 12.48 -1.22
C THR A 34 -3.74 13.99 -1.45
N LEU A 35 -2.79 14.67 -0.81
CA LEU A 35 -2.55 16.09 -1.05
C LEU A 35 -2.15 16.37 -2.51
N ARG A 36 -1.36 15.50 -3.14
CA ARG A 36 -0.99 15.61 -4.55
C ARG A 36 -2.17 15.37 -5.48
N ILE A 37 -3.07 14.41 -5.17
CA ILE A 37 -4.30 14.18 -5.93
C ILE A 37 -5.19 15.44 -5.92
N LEU A 38 -5.36 16.06 -4.75
CA LEU A 38 -6.20 17.25 -4.59
C LEU A 38 -5.63 18.49 -5.31
N ARG A 39 -4.32 18.71 -5.23
CA ARG A 39 -3.65 19.88 -5.82
C ARG A 39 -3.16 19.67 -7.25
N GLY A 40 -3.29 18.47 -7.83
CA GLY A 40 -2.79 18.14 -9.15
C GLY A 40 -3.46 18.98 -10.27
N PRO A 41 -2.71 19.76 -11.07
CA PRO A 41 -3.27 20.60 -12.14
C PRO A 41 -3.61 19.80 -13.41
N ARG A 42 -2.93 18.67 -13.66
CA ARG A 42 -3.20 17.78 -14.80
C ARG A 42 -3.91 16.51 -14.33
N ALA A 43 -4.81 15.96 -15.16
CA ALA A 43 -5.49 14.70 -14.87
C ALA A 43 -4.50 13.53 -14.68
N GLN A 44 -3.40 13.53 -15.44
CA GLN A 44 -2.32 12.53 -15.35
C GLN A 44 -1.68 12.49 -13.96
N ASP A 45 -1.38 13.66 -13.38
CA ASP A 45 -0.79 13.77 -12.03
C ASP A 45 -1.71 13.19 -10.96
N ARG A 46 -3.02 13.33 -11.14
CA ARG A 46 -4.03 12.79 -10.20
C ARG A 46 -4.11 11.27 -10.29
N ILE A 47 -4.04 10.71 -11.50
CA ILE A 47 -4.04 9.24 -11.70
C ILE A 47 -2.76 8.62 -11.11
N LEU A 48 -1.60 9.26 -11.32
CA LEU A 48 -0.34 8.85 -10.67
C LEU A 48 -0.42 8.95 -9.13
N GLY A 49 -1.06 9.99 -8.60
CA GLY A 49 -1.34 10.10 -7.17
C GLY A 49 -2.23 8.96 -6.65
N LEU A 50 -3.25 8.57 -7.43
CA LEU A 50 -4.13 7.45 -7.08
C LEU A 50 -3.40 6.10 -7.09
N ASP A 51 -2.53 5.86 -8.07
CA ASP A 51 -1.70 4.65 -8.15
C ASP A 51 -0.80 4.50 -6.92
N THR A 52 -0.09 5.57 -6.57
CA THR A 52 0.76 5.58 -5.36
C THR A 52 -0.05 5.37 -4.08
N LEU A 53 -1.29 5.83 -4.01
CA LEU A 53 -2.19 5.59 -2.87
C LEU A 53 -2.59 4.10 -2.78
N TYR A 54 -2.89 3.44 -3.91
CA TYR A 54 -3.18 2.00 -3.92
C TYR A 54 -2.00 1.16 -3.48
N VAL A 55 -0.79 1.44 -3.97
CA VAL A 55 0.43 0.72 -3.57
C VAL A 55 0.73 0.91 -2.09
N ASN A 56 0.60 2.13 -1.57
CA ASN A 56 0.78 2.39 -0.12
C ASN A 56 -0.27 1.65 0.73
N THR A 57 -1.52 1.59 0.27
CA THR A 57 -2.60 0.86 0.96
C THR A 57 -2.32 -0.64 0.98
N MET A 58 -1.87 -1.21 -0.14
CA MET A 58 -1.44 -2.61 -0.23
C MET A 58 -0.31 -2.91 0.75
N LEU A 59 0.73 -2.07 0.81
CA LEU A 59 1.84 -2.22 1.76
C LEU A 59 1.38 -2.10 3.22
N LEU A 60 0.42 -1.21 3.51
CA LEU A 60 -0.14 -1.06 4.85
C LEU A 60 -0.83 -2.35 5.29
N PHE A 61 -1.66 -2.96 4.43
CA PHE A 61 -2.27 -4.25 4.71
C PHE A 61 -1.23 -5.36 4.90
N LEU A 62 -0.16 -5.36 4.10
CA LEU A 62 0.93 -6.33 4.27
C LEU A 62 1.60 -6.22 5.64
N THR A 63 1.94 -4.99 6.07
CA THR A 63 2.55 -4.76 7.39
C THR A 63 1.61 -5.07 8.55
N LEU A 64 0.30 -4.86 8.39
CA LEU A 64 -0.72 -5.27 9.37
C LEU A 64 -0.83 -6.80 9.45
N GLY A 65 -0.86 -7.48 8.30
CA GLY A 65 -0.85 -8.94 8.22
C GLY A 65 0.37 -9.57 8.89
N MET A 66 1.55 -8.96 8.73
CA MET A 66 2.77 -9.38 9.43
C MET A 66 2.68 -9.23 10.95
N ARG A 67 1.93 -8.24 11.47
CA ARG A 67 1.74 -8.04 12.92
C ARG A 67 0.73 -9.00 13.51
N GLU A 68 -0.38 -9.24 12.82
CA GLU A 68 -1.47 -10.09 13.30
C GLU A 68 -1.24 -11.59 13.00
N GLY A 69 -0.29 -11.92 12.13
CA GLY A 69 0.01 -13.30 11.74
C GLY A 69 -1.12 -13.98 10.97
N SER A 70 -2.05 -13.21 10.42
CA SER A 70 -3.27 -13.70 9.77
C SER A 70 -3.19 -13.56 8.25
N GLN A 71 -3.60 -14.59 7.52
CA GLN A 71 -3.55 -14.61 6.05
C GLN A 71 -4.59 -13.69 5.40
N HIS A 72 -5.65 -13.31 6.11
CA HIS A 72 -6.73 -12.46 5.57
C HIS A 72 -6.23 -11.11 5.04
N PHE A 73 -5.25 -10.49 5.72
CA PHE A 73 -4.67 -9.22 5.26
C PHE A 73 -3.82 -9.37 4.01
N PHE A 74 -3.22 -10.54 3.81
CA PHE A 74 -2.47 -10.83 2.60
C PHE A 74 -3.41 -10.98 1.39
N GLU A 75 -4.54 -11.66 1.57
CA GLU A 75 -5.59 -11.75 0.55
C GLU A 75 -6.17 -10.37 0.21
N ALA A 76 -6.45 -9.54 1.22
CA ALA A 76 -6.90 -8.17 1.03
C ALA A 76 -5.86 -7.33 0.26
N ALA A 77 -4.57 -7.46 0.58
CA ALA A 77 -3.49 -6.78 -0.13
C ALA A 77 -3.43 -7.17 -1.62
N LEU A 78 -3.61 -8.46 -1.94
CA LEU A 78 -3.66 -8.93 -3.33
C LEU A 78 -4.84 -8.32 -4.10
N ILE A 79 -6.02 -8.26 -3.50
CA ILE A 79 -7.21 -7.65 -4.12
C ILE A 79 -6.95 -6.16 -4.40
N VAL A 80 -6.38 -5.44 -3.43
CA VAL A 80 -6.03 -4.03 -3.60
C VAL A 80 -4.99 -3.82 -4.70
N ALA A 81 -3.99 -4.70 -4.79
CA ALA A 81 -2.97 -4.66 -5.82
C ALA A 81 -3.57 -4.80 -7.23
N LEU A 82 -4.45 -5.80 -7.41
CA LEU A 82 -5.13 -6.05 -8.68
C LEU A 82 -6.06 -4.91 -9.05
N LEU A 83 -6.86 -4.42 -8.09
CA LEU A 83 -7.79 -3.32 -8.32
C LEU A 83 -7.06 -2.01 -8.67
N GLY A 84 -5.96 -1.71 -7.98
CA GLY A 84 -5.13 -0.55 -8.26
C GLY A 84 -4.56 -0.57 -9.67
N PHE A 85 -4.01 -1.71 -10.08
CA PHE A 85 -3.47 -1.90 -11.44
C PHE A 85 -4.55 -1.79 -12.51
N VAL A 86 -5.70 -2.46 -12.34
CA VAL A 86 -6.81 -2.36 -13.30
C VAL A 86 -7.33 -0.93 -13.38
N GLY A 87 -7.44 -0.24 -12.24
CA GLY A 87 -7.86 1.15 -12.16
C GLY A 87 -6.95 2.08 -12.97
N THR A 88 -5.63 1.98 -12.80
CA THR A 88 -4.69 2.83 -13.55
C THR A 88 -4.71 2.56 -15.05
N VAL A 89 -4.81 1.30 -15.46
CA VAL A 89 -4.94 0.94 -16.88
C VAL A 89 -6.23 1.50 -17.48
N ALA A 90 -7.36 1.42 -16.74
CA ALA A 90 -8.63 1.99 -17.18
C ALA A 90 -8.55 3.52 -17.34
N PHE A 91 -7.97 4.22 -16.37
CA PHE A 91 -7.77 5.67 -16.44
C PHE A 91 -6.81 6.08 -17.55
N ALA A 92 -5.75 5.31 -17.80
CA ALA A 92 -4.81 5.56 -18.89
C ALA A 92 -5.50 5.42 -20.26
N LYS A 93 -6.32 4.38 -20.45
CA LYS A 93 -7.12 4.21 -21.67
C LYS A 93 -8.10 5.35 -21.88
N PHE A 94 -8.83 5.73 -20.83
CA PHE A 94 -9.76 6.86 -20.85
C PHE A 94 -9.08 8.16 -21.31
N LEU A 95 -7.89 8.45 -20.77
CA LEU A 95 -7.19 9.69 -21.09
C LEU A 95 -6.64 9.72 -22.53
N MET A 96 -6.22 8.58 -23.09
CA MET A 96 -5.68 8.53 -24.45
C MET A 96 -6.75 8.52 -25.54
N ARG A 97 -7.93 7.97 -25.27
CA ARG A 97 -8.97 7.74 -26.30
C ARG A 97 -10.26 8.53 -26.09
N GLY A 98 -10.46 9.17 -24.94
CA GLY A 98 -11.70 9.89 -24.61
C GLY A 98 -12.89 8.99 -24.27
N GLU A 99 -12.82 7.70 -24.60
CA GLU A 99 -13.85 6.69 -24.33
C GLU A 99 -13.25 5.46 -23.64
N VAL A 100 -13.96 4.89 -22.67
CA VAL A 100 -13.51 3.73 -21.87
C VAL A 100 -13.84 2.39 -22.55
N ILE A 101 -14.87 2.35 -23.38
CA ILE A 101 -15.45 1.12 -23.96
C ILE A 101 -15.79 1.40 -25.43
N GLU A 102 -15.36 0.51 -26.31
CA GLU A 102 -15.81 0.40 -27.71
C GLU A 102 -16.91 -0.67 -27.80
#